data_AF-A0A7C5LQC7-F1
#
_entry.id   AF-A0A7C5LQC7-F1
#
_cell.length_a   1.000
_cell.length_b   1.000
_cell.length_c   1.000
_cell.angle_alpha   90.00
_cell.angle_beta   90.00
_cell.angle_gamma   90.00
#
_symmetry.space_group_name_H-M   'P 1'
#
loop_
_entity.id
_entity.type
_entity.pdbx_description
1 polymer ?
#
loop_
_entity_poly.entity_id
_entity_poly.type
_entity_poly.pdbx_seq_one_letter_code
_entity_poly.pdbx_strand_id
1 'polypeptide(L)'
;SISVFESGAILQYLARKTGLFHGEGERARVAVEEWLFWQVGGLGPMAGQAHHFLKYAPAMGHDLPYAQDRYRDETARLYGVMDRRLAGNRFLAGDFYSIADMAAWPWASLWEGQQQTLDDKPNLARWLEEVGARPAVQKGRAVAADRRGNLQKDKEAQEVLFKQGR
;
A
#
# COMPACT_ATOMS: atom_id res chain seq x y z
N SER A 1 15.09 4.91 -25.07
CA SER A 1 14.66 4.99 -23.65
C SER A 1 13.74 3.81 -23.37
N ILE A 2 13.68 3.33 -22.12
CA ILE A 2 12.73 2.29 -21.70
C ILE A 2 11.59 2.98 -20.96
N SER A 3 10.35 2.81 -21.44
CA SER A 3 9.15 3.24 -20.72
C SER A 3 8.68 2.11 -19.81
N VAL A 4 8.33 2.42 -18.56
CA VAL A 4 7.84 1.45 -17.58
C VAL A 4 6.66 2.06 -16.83
N PHE A 5 5.54 1.33 -16.81
CA PHE A 5 4.35 1.64 -16.02
C PHE A 5 4.08 0.48 -15.04
N GLU A 6 3.10 0.63 -14.15
CA GLU A 6 2.88 -0.20 -12.95
C GLU A 6 3.95 -0.04 -11.87
N SER A 7 3.52 0.31 -10.66
CA SER A 7 4.44 0.59 -9.55
C SER A 7 5.33 -0.61 -9.20
N GLY A 8 4.78 -1.83 -9.21
CA GLY A 8 5.55 -3.06 -9.00
C GLY A 8 6.61 -3.29 -10.08
N ALA A 9 6.28 -3.09 -11.36
CA ALA A 9 7.23 -3.25 -12.45
C ALA A 9 8.33 -2.16 -12.43
N ILE A 10 7.98 -0.92 -12.08
CA ILE A 10 8.94 0.17 -11.87
C ILE A 10 9.92 -0.18 -10.74
N LEU A 11 9.42 -0.64 -9.59
CA LEU A 11 10.26 -1.04 -8.46
C LEU A 11 11.20 -2.20 -8.84
N GLN A 12 10.69 -3.23 -9.51
CA GLN A 12 11.52 -4.33 -9.98
C GLN A 12 12.59 -3.87 -10.98
N TYR A 13 12.23 -3.01 -11.94
CA TYR A 13 13.17 -2.45 -12.91
C TYR A 13 14.30 -1.69 -12.20
N LEU A 14 13.98 -0.81 -11.25
CA LEU A 14 14.97 -0.05 -10.47
C LEU A 14 15.83 -0.97 -9.60
N ALA A 15 15.24 -1.97 -8.95
CA ALA A 15 15.98 -2.95 -8.15
C ALA A 15 16.99 -3.73 -9.01
N ARG A 16 16.59 -4.20 -10.21
CA ARG A 16 17.51 -4.86 -11.15
C ARG A 16 18.58 -3.92 -11.67
N LYS A 17 18.22 -2.68 -12.00
CA LYS A 17 19.14 -1.68 -12.54
C LYS A 17 20.21 -1.24 -11.54
N THR A 18 19.86 -1.22 -10.26
CA THR A 18 20.73 -0.74 -9.18
C THR A 18 21.41 -1.86 -8.40
N GLY A 19 20.90 -3.10 -8.50
CA GLY A 19 21.33 -4.22 -7.66
C GLY A 19 20.89 -4.12 -6.20
N LEU A 20 19.96 -3.21 -5.87
CA LEU A 20 19.53 -2.95 -4.49
C LEU A 20 18.10 -3.45 -4.24
N PHE A 21 17.80 -3.79 -2.97
CA PHE A 21 16.45 -4.06 -2.46
C PHE A 21 15.69 -5.25 -3.08
N HIS A 22 16.38 -6.14 -3.81
CA HIS A 22 15.80 -7.36 -4.40
C HIS A 22 16.20 -8.65 -3.65
N GLY A 23 17.05 -8.55 -2.63
CA GLY A 23 17.61 -9.71 -1.93
C GLY A 23 18.80 -10.34 -2.64
N GLU A 24 19.59 -11.12 -1.89
CA GLU A 24 20.77 -11.83 -2.37
C GLU A 24 20.43 -13.29 -2.72
N GLY A 25 20.76 -13.68 -3.95
CA GLY A 25 20.46 -15.02 -4.46
C GLY A 25 18.97 -15.27 -4.74
N GLU A 26 18.69 -16.41 -5.35
CA GLU A 26 17.36 -16.71 -5.88
C GLU A 26 16.30 -16.85 -4.79
N ARG A 27 16.64 -17.47 -3.66
CA ARG A 27 15.71 -17.65 -2.55
C ARG A 27 15.18 -16.33 -2.00
N ALA A 28 16.06 -15.34 -1.81
CA ALA A 28 15.65 -14.03 -1.31
C ALA A 28 14.83 -13.26 -2.35
N ARG A 29 15.17 -13.38 -3.64
CA ARG A 29 14.42 -12.76 -4.73
C ARG A 29 13.00 -13.30 -4.82
N VAL A 30 12.82 -14.61 -4.77
CA VAL A 30 11.48 -15.24 -4.76
C VAL A 30 10.66 -14.71 -3.59
N ALA A 31 11.24 -14.63 -2.38
CA ALA A 31 10.52 -14.07 -1.23
C ALA A 31 10.12 -12.59 -1.42
N VAL A 32 10.98 -11.77 -2.04
CA VAL A 32 10.64 -10.38 -2.37
C VAL A 32 9.51 -10.32 -3.40
N GLU A 33 9.56 -11.15 -4.44
CA GLU A 33 8.56 -11.18 -5.50
C GLU A 33 7.21 -11.67 -4.99
N GLU A 34 7.16 -12.73 -4.17
CA GLU A 34 5.92 -13.22 -3.55
C GLU A 34 5.16 -12.09 -2.84
N TRP A 35 5.85 -11.32 -2.01
CA TRP A 35 5.24 -10.24 -1.24
C TRP A 35 4.95 -8.99 -2.08
N LEU A 36 5.76 -8.71 -3.10
CA LEU A 36 5.48 -7.64 -4.04
C LEU A 36 4.22 -7.94 -4.86
N PHE A 37 4.08 -9.15 -5.41
CA PHE A 37 2.88 -9.53 -6.17
C PHE A 37 1.65 -9.71 -5.27
N TRP A 38 1.82 -10.18 -4.03
CA TRP A 38 0.75 -10.14 -3.03
C TRP A 38 0.27 -8.70 -2.77
N GLN A 39 1.18 -7.73 -2.71
CA GLN A 39 0.82 -6.33 -2.56
C GLN A 39 0.06 -5.80 -3.79
N VAL A 40 0.58 -6.07 -4.99
CA VAL A 40 0.00 -5.59 -6.25
C VAL A 40 -1.38 -6.19 -6.51
N GLY A 41 -1.58 -7.49 -6.22
CA GLY A 41 -2.82 -8.21 -6.47
C GLY A 41 -3.82 -8.20 -5.31
N GLY A 42 -3.38 -7.91 -4.09
CA GLY A 42 -4.19 -7.99 -2.87
C GLY A 42 -4.27 -6.68 -2.11
N LEU A 43 -3.22 -6.36 -1.34
CA LEU A 43 -3.22 -5.21 -0.42
C LEU A 43 -3.60 -3.89 -1.10
N GLY A 44 -2.93 -3.54 -2.20
CA GLY A 44 -3.15 -2.27 -2.88
C GLY A 44 -4.59 -2.11 -3.38
N PRO A 45 -5.09 -3.02 -4.24
CA PRO A 45 -6.45 -2.95 -4.74
C PRO A 45 -7.51 -2.94 -3.64
N MET A 46 -7.41 -3.81 -2.63
CA MET A 46 -8.43 -3.92 -1.59
C MET A 46 -8.44 -2.70 -0.65
N ALA A 47 -7.27 -2.20 -0.25
CA ALA A 47 -7.18 -0.96 0.53
C ALA A 47 -7.67 0.25 -0.29
N GLY A 48 -7.44 0.28 -1.61
CA GLY A 48 -7.99 1.29 -2.52
C GLY A 48 -9.51 1.30 -2.53
N GLN A 49 -10.13 0.12 -2.62
CA GLN A 49 -11.59 -0.01 -2.54
C GLN A 49 -12.12 0.38 -1.16
N ALA A 50 -11.43 0.02 -0.08
CA ALA A 50 -11.80 0.45 1.27
C ALA A 50 -11.83 1.98 1.37
N HIS A 51 -10.79 2.68 0.90
CA HIS A 51 -10.80 4.14 0.85
C HIS A 51 -11.96 4.69 0.00
N HIS A 52 -12.23 4.09 -1.16
CA HIS A 52 -13.31 4.56 -2.02
C HIS A 52 -14.67 4.47 -1.30
N PHE A 53 -15.05 3.29 -0.83
CA PHE A 53 -16.38 3.07 -0.25
C PHE A 53 -16.55 3.65 1.16
N LEU A 54 -15.48 3.76 1.96
CA LEU A 54 -15.55 4.32 3.31
C LEU A 54 -15.49 5.84 3.33
N LYS A 55 -14.83 6.47 2.34
CA LYS A 55 -14.50 7.90 2.38
C LYS A 55 -15.07 8.72 1.23
N TYR A 56 -14.99 8.22 -0.01
CA TYR A 56 -15.34 8.99 -1.20
C TYR A 56 -16.79 8.77 -1.64
N ALA A 57 -17.23 7.52 -1.77
CA ALA A 57 -18.59 7.20 -2.20
C ALA A 57 -19.67 7.85 -1.30
N PRO A 58 -19.56 7.82 0.05
CA PRO A 58 -20.53 8.49 0.91
C PRO A 58 -20.55 10.02 0.73
N ALA A 59 -19.38 10.63 0.52
CA ALA A 59 -19.27 12.07 0.24
C ALA A 59 -19.91 12.47 -1.10
N MET A 60 -20.08 11.51 -2.02
CA MET A 60 -20.78 11.68 -3.29
C MET A 60 -22.28 11.29 -3.21
N GLY A 61 -22.79 10.96 -2.03
CA GLY A 61 -24.18 10.54 -1.83
C GLY A 61 -24.45 9.05 -2.13
N HIS A 62 -23.39 8.24 -2.27
CA HIS A 62 -23.48 6.79 -2.48
C HIS A 62 -23.11 6.06 -1.19
N ASP A 63 -24.10 5.80 -0.34
CA ASP A 63 -23.91 4.97 0.85
C ASP A 63 -24.24 3.51 0.54
N LEU A 64 -23.24 2.63 0.70
CA LEU A 64 -23.29 1.22 0.29
C LEU A 64 -22.72 0.34 1.42
N PRO A 65 -23.50 0.07 2.49
CA PRO A 65 -22.99 -0.62 3.67
C PRO A 65 -22.33 -1.97 3.37
N TYR A 66 -22.92 -2.78 2.48
CA TYR A 66 -22.33 -4.06 2.08
C TYR A 66 -20.94 -3.92 1.45
N ALA A 67 -20.72 -2.90 0.61
CA ALA A 67 -19.43 -2.67 -0.01
C ALA A 67 -18.41 -2.14 1.03
N GLN A 68 -18.85 -1.23 1.90
CA GLN A 68 -18.02 -0.72 3.01
C GLN A 68 -17.50 -1.86 3.89
N ASP A 69 -18.41 -2.71 4.38
CA ASP A 69 -18.06 -3.82 5.27
C ASP A 69 -17.17 -4.84 4.55
N ARG A 70 -17.51 -5.20 3.31
CA ARG A 70 -16.68 -6.13 2.51
C ARG A 70 -15.22 -5.69 2.40
N TYR A 71 -14.97 -4.43 2.05
CA TYR A 71 -13.60 -3.94 1.84
C TYR A 71 -12.88 -3.57 3.14
N ARG A 72 -13.62 -3.17 4.18
CA ARG A 72 -13.09 -3.03 5.54
C ARG A 72 -12.58 -4.38 6.05
N ASP A 73 -13.40 -5.43 5.95
CA ASP A 73 -13.09 -6.76 6.47
C ASP A 73 -11.96 -7.41 5.68
N GLU A 74 -11.95 -7.25 4.36
CA GLU A 74 -10.85 -7.76 3.54
C GLU A 74 -9.53 -7.04 3.84
N THR A 75 -9.56 -5.73 4.07
CA THR A 75 -8.38 -4.98 4.51
C THR A 75 -7.90 -5.47 5.88
N ALA A 76 -8.81 -5.71 6.83
CA ALA A 76 -8.49 -6.28 8.13
C ALA A 76 -7.82 -7.65 8.01
N ARG A 77 -8.35 -8.51 7.13
CA ARG A 77 -7.80 -9.85 6.85
C ARG A 77 -6.38 -9.75 6.28
N LEU A 78 -6.14 -8.85 5.34
CA LEU A 78 -4.82 -8.64 4.72
C LEU A 78 -3.80 -8.10 5.73
N TYR A 79 -4.20 -7.19 6.60
CA TYR A 79 -3.35 -6.75 7.71
C TYR A 79 -3.06 -7.87 8.70
N GLY A 80 -4.01 -8.76 8.97
CA GLY A 80 -3.76 -9.97 9.76
C GLY A 80 -2.75 -10.93 9.10
N VAL A 81 -2.73 -11.00 7.77
CA VAL A 81 -1.69 -11.74 7.03
C VAL A 81 -0.31 -11.10 7.22
N MET A 82 -0.23 -9.77 7.10
CA MET A 82 1.02 -9.02 7.34
C MET A 82 1.51 -9.21 8.77
N ASP A 83 0.63 -9.06 9.77
CA ASP A 83 1.01 -9.19 11.17
C ASP A 83 1.61 -10.57 11.48
N ARG A 84 0.95 -11.65 11.03
CA ARG A 84 1.48 -13.02 11.19
C ARG A 84 2.82 -13.22 10.48
N ARG A 85 3.00 -12.64 9.29
CA ARG A 85 4.27 -12.69 8.58
C ARG A 85 5.38 -11.99 9.37
N LEU A 86 5.07 -10.80 9.87
CA LEU A 86 5.99 -9.93 10.60
C LEU A 86 6.26 -10.42 12.02
N ALA A 87 5.43 -11.31 12.58
CA ALA A 87 5.74 -11.98 13.84
C ALA A 87 7.05 -12.81 13.75
N GLY A 88 7.28 -13.44 12.59
CA GLY A 88 8.48 -14.25 12.33
C GLY A 88 9.57 -13.55 11.53
N ASN A 89 9.35 -12.33 11.05
CA ASN A 89 10.26 -11.64 10.12
C ASN A 89 10.31 -10.14 10.44
N ARG A 90 11.48 -9.52 10.26
CA ARG A 90 11.63 -8.08 10.47
C ARG A 90 10.90 -7.26 9.39
N PHE A 91 10.96 -7.75 8.16
CA PHE A 91 10.37 -7.17 6.94
C PHE A 91 9.55 -8.24 6.20
N LEU A 92 8.75 -7.85 5.22
CA LEU A 92 7.84 -8.79 4.54
C LEU A 92 8.60 -9.94 3.86
N ALA A 93 9.75 -9.65 3.25
CA ALA A 93 10.55 -10.64 2.55
C ALA A 93 11.57 -11.39 3.43
N GLY A 94 11.70 -11.03 4.73
CA GLY A 94 12.68 -11.65 5.62
C GLY A 94 13.28 -10.67 6.64
N ASP A 95 14.60 -10.69 6.79
CA ASP A 95 15.36 -9.86 7.73
C ASP A 95 15.90 -8.55 7.11
N PHE A 96 15.72 -8.35 5.80
CA PHE A 96 16.17 -7.16 5.07
C PHE A 96 15.02 -6.38 4.43
N TYR A 97 15.17 -5.05 4.37
CA TYR A 97 14.22 -4.15 3.73
C TYR A 97 14.29 -4.26 2.21
N SER A 98 13.13 -4.40 1.56
CA SER A 98 13.04 -4.70 0.13
C SER A 98 12.03 -3.83 -0.60
N ILE A 99 11.94 -4.00 -1.93
CA ILE A 99 10.87 -3.40 -2.73
C ILE A 99 9.46 -3.89 -2.34
N ALA A 100 9.31 -5.06 -1.71
CA ALA A 100 8.02 -5.51 -1.19
C ALA A 100 7.52 -4.58 -0.06
N ASP A 101 8.42 -4.19 0.85
CA ASP A 101 8.11 -3.26 1.93
C ASP A 101 7.82 -1.85 1.39
N MET A 102 8.63 -1.40 0.42
CA MET A 102 8.41 -0.12 -0.27
C MET A 102 7.03 -0.04 -0.93
N ALA A 103 6.56 -1.15 -1.49
CA ALA A 103 5.27 -1.22 -2.16
C ALA A 103 4.10 -1.28 -1.16
N ALA A 104 4.26 -2.01 -0.05
CA ALA A 104 3.19 -2.22 0.93
C ALA A 104 3.00 -1.03 1.88
N TRP A 105 4.09 -0.40 2.33
CA TRP A 105 4.04 0.60 3.39
C TRP A 105 3.16 1.83 3.07
N PRO A 106 3.19 2.40 1.86
CA PRO A 106 2.32 3.53 1.53
C PRO A 106 0.82 3.21 1.66
N TRP A 107 0.42 1.94 1.45
CA TRP A 107 -0.96 1.50 1.64
C TRP A 107 -1.28 1.21 3.09
N ALA A 108 -0.41 0.49 3.79
CA ALA A 108 -0.61 0.13 5.19
C ALA A 108 -0.55 1.34 6.15
N SER A 109 0.24 2.37 5.83
CA SER A 109 0.35 3.59 6.64
C SER A 109 -0.92 4.45 6.67
N LEU A 110 -1.91 4.13 5.83
CA LEU A 110 -3.21 4.80 5.77
C LEU A 110 -4.32 4.02 6.51
N TRP A 111 -3.94 3.09 7.39
CA TRP A 111 -4.84 2.18 8.12
C TRP A 111 -6.03 2.89 8.79
N GLU A 112 -5.82 4.08 9.35
CA GLU A 112 -6.88 4.83 10.06
C GLU A 112 -8.00 5.24 9.11
N GLY A 113 -7.64 5.71 7.90
CA GLY A 113 -8.60 6.03 6.84
C GLY A 113 -9.29 4.80 6.24
N GLN A 114 -8.72 3.61 6.46
CA GLN A 114 -9.31 2.32 6.11
C GLN A 114 -10.16 1.76 7.28
N GLN A 115 -10.35 2.56 8.34
CA GLN A 115 -11.11 2.23 9.54
C GLN A 115 -10.65 0.91 10.18
N GLN A 116 -9.34 0.72 10.23
CA GLN A 116 -8.67 -0.39 10.90
C GLN A 116 -8.19 0.02 12.29
N THR A 117 -7.81 -0.95 13.12
CA THR A 117 -6.99 -0.74 14.33
C THR A 117 -5.68 -1.52 14.22
N LEU A 118 -4.69 -1.07 14.99
CA LEU A 118 -3.39 -1.72 15.16
C LEU A 118 -3.26 -2.46 16.50
N ASP A 119 -4.22 -2.31 17.43
CA ASP A 119 -4.14 -2.89 18.77
C ASP A 119 -4.05 -4.43 18.75
N ASP A 120 -4.67 -5.05 17.74
CA ASP A 120 -4.67 -6.50 17.47
C ASP A 120 -3.57 -6.92 16.48
N LYS A 121 -2.70 -6.01 16.05
CA LYS A 121 -1.67 -6.22 15.03
C LYS A 121 -0.32 -5.58 15.43
N PRO A 122 0.28 -6.01 16.56
CA PRO A 122 1.47 -5.38 17.10
C PRO A 122 2.71 -5.49 16.18
N ASN A 123 2.82 -6.57 15.41
CA ASN A 123 3.95 -6.80 14.51
C ASN A 123 3.88 -5.90 13.27
N LEU A 124 2.66 -5.65 12.78
CA LEU A 124 2.39 -4.66 11.74
C LEU A 124 2.67 -3.25 12.26
N ALA A 125 2.22 -2.91 13.48
CA ALA A 125 2.46 -1.61 14.09
C ALA A 125 3.97 -1.30 14.19
N ARG A 126 4.75 -2.26 14.71
CA ARG A 126 6.22 -2.15 14.79
C ARG A 126 6.86 -1.96 13.41
N TRP A 127 6.41 -2.70 12.40
CA TRP A 127 6.93 -2.55 11.03
C TRP A 127 6.56 -1.20 10.40
N LEU A 128 5.34 -0.70 10.64
CA LEU A 128 4.90 0.62 10.16
C LEU A 128 5.79 1.74 10.72
N GLU A 129 6.07 1.68 12.02
CA GLU A 129 6.98 2.62 12.70
C GLU A 129 8.40 2.50 12.15
N GLU A 130 8.96 1.30 12.09
CA GLU A 130 10.33 1.06 11.66
C GLU A 130 10.56 1.53 10.20
N VAL A 131 9.64 1.21 9.29
CA VAL A 131 9.75 1.65 7.90
C VAL A 131 9.49 3.16 7.79
N GLY A 132 8.54 3.71 8.54
CA GLY A 132 8.22 5.13 8.54
C GLY A 132 9.32 6.03 9.12
N ALA A 133 10.15 5.49 10.02
CA ALA A 133 11.30 6.18 10.60
C ALA A 133 12.47 6.35 9.60
N ARG A 134 12.46 5.64 8.47
CA ARG A 134 13.55 5.71 7.48
C ARG A 134 13.57 7.08 6.80
N PRO A 135 14.71 7.82 6.81
CA PRO A 135 14.79 9.14 6.18
C PRO A 135 14.42 9.14 4.69
N ALA A 136 14.74 8.07 3.96
CA ALA A 136 14.38 7.92 2.55
C ALA A 136 12.86 7.75 2.33
N VAL A 137 12.17 7.06 3.25
CA VAL A 137 10.71 6.90 3.20
C VAL A 137 10.03 8.24 3.48
N GLN A 138 10.51 8.99 4.46
CA GLN A 138 10.00 10.33 4.75
C GLN A 138 10.19 11.29 3.57
N LYS A 139 11.39 11.31 2.96
CA LYS A 139 11.68 12.09 1.75
C LYS A 139 10.79 11.68 0.59
N GLY A 140 10.65 10.38 0.32
CA GLY A 140 9.77 9.85 -0.73
C GLY A 140 8.31 10.22 -0.49
N ARG A 141 7.83 10.08 0.74
CA ARG A 141 6.48 10.48 1.15
C ARG A 141 6.27 11.97 0.99
N ALA A 142 7.28 12.83 1.10
CA ALA A 142 7.15 14.28 0.93
C ALA A 142 7.10 14.74 -0.54
N VAL A 143 7.53 13.90 -1.49
CA VAL A 143 7.48 14.24 -2.92
C VAL A 143 6.05 14.57 -3.34
N ALA A 144 5.89 15.70 -4.04
CA ALA A 144 4.60 16.18 -4.52
C ALA A 144 3.51 16.31 -3.42
N ALA A 145 3.91 16.58 -2.16
CA ALA A 145 2.97 16.84 -1.07
C ALA A 145 2.03 18.00 -1.35
N ASP A 146 2.55 19.05 -1.97
CA ASP A 146 1.81 20.21 -2.47
C ASP A 146 0.73 19.85 -3.50
N ARG A 147 0.90 18.74 -4.23
CA ARG A 147 -0.05 18.28 -5.25
C ARG A 147 -1.14 17.35 -4.72
N ARG A 148 -1.05 16.90 -3.46
CA ARG A 148 -2.08 16.07 -2.83
C ARG A 148 -3.22 16.95 -2.33
N GLY A 149 -4.09 17.36 -3.26
CA GLY A 149 -5.28 18.15 -2.97
C GLY A 149 -6.33 17.38 -2.16
N ASN A 150 -7.25 18.11 -1.52
CA ASN A 150 -8.37 17.50 -0.81
C ASN A 150 -9.48 17.08 -1.79
N LEU A 151 -9.31 15.89 -2.39
CA LEU A 151 -10.24 15.30 -3.34
C LEU A 151 -11.69 15.19 -2.84
N GLN A 152 -11.95 15.25 -1.52
CA GLN A 152 -13.32 15.28 -1.00
C GLN A 152 -14.05 16.59 -1.27
N LYS A 153 -13.31 17.70 -1.39
CA LYS A 153 -13.88 19.05 -1.58
C LYS A 153 -13.76 19.53 -3.02
N ASP A 154 -12.95 18.86 -3.82
CA ASP A 154 -12.68 19.22 -5.20
C ASP A 154 -13.63 18.47 -6.15
N LYS A 155 -14.77 19.11 -6.46
CA LYS A 155 -15.78 18.55 -7.37
C LYS A 155 -15.23 18.32 -8.77
N GLU A 156 -14.33 19.17 -9.27
CA GLU A 156 -13.72 19.00 -10.59
C GLU A 156 -12.81 17.76 -10.60
N ALA A 157 -11.99 17.58 -9.57
CA ALA A 157 -11.18 16.37 -9.45
C ALA A 157 -12.03 15.10 -9.29
N GLN A 158 -13.16 15.16 -8.57
CA GLN A 158 -14.12 14.05 -8.48
C GLN A 158 -14.71 13.70 -9.84
N GLU A 159 -15.06 14.69 -10.67
CA GLU A 159 -15.55 14.44 -12.02
C GLU A 159 -14.48 13.82 -12.92
N VAL A 160 -13.24 14.32 -12.90
CA VAL A 160 -12.14 13.78 -13.72
C VAL A 160 -11.78 12.34 -13.32
N LEU A 161 -11.81 12.01 -12.02
CA LEU A 161 -11.41 10.69 -11.52
C LEU A 161 -12.51 9.64 -11.61
N PHE A 162 -13.79 10.03 -11.44
CA PHE A 162 -14.89 9.08 -11.28
C PHE A 162 -15.98 9.16 -12.38
N LYS A 163 -15.96 10.17 -13.26
CA LYS A 163 -16.84 10.24 -14.44
C LYS A 163 -16.10 9.94 -15.77
N GLN A 164 -15.06 9.10 -15.76
CA GLN A 164 -14.49 8.60 -17.02
C GLN A 164 -15.43 7.58 -17.65
N GLY A 165 -16.36 8.10 -18.45
CA GLY A 165 -17.36 7.35 -19.19
C GLY A 165 -18.02 8.22 -20.24
N ARG A 166 -17.28 8.56 -21.28
CA ARG A 166 -17.80 8.73 -22.65
C ARG A 166 -16.81 8.15 -23.63
#